data_AF-A0A818JB04-F1
#
_entry.id   AF-A0A818JB04-F1
#
_cell.length_a   1.000
_cell.length_b   1.000
_cell.length_c   1.000
_cell.angle_alpha   90.00
_cell.angle_beta   90.00
_cell.angle_gamma   90.00
#
_symmetry.space_group_name_H-M   'P 1'
#
loop_
_entity.id
_entity.type
_entity.pdbx_description
1 polymer ?
#
loop_
_entity_poly.entity_id
_entity_poly.type
_entity_poly.pdbx_seq_one_letter_code
_entity_poly.pdbx_strand_id
1 'polypeptide(L)'
;MAGQLPTPTAGNAMHRFINPPRTQPSSQPAGAVHSTLMDMSRSPARLAFQTPLPLQSTFIPRITESKTNAEKFLSDIIARYCNQNEYVSVEKVVENLFKIYKVTEWSHLNINHVNNPYKDLTPLSNLVLKHATVNLFVDVFKHIRIIGTLPELDQEISHHFKIDSYDKLNLGPILKHPKIITLFNLHDVPIIRPTTSIKIIELFYDYTRTVKYNETVDFDAFKDHAAESFGVETWTHLGVRSL
;
A
#
# COMPACT_ATOMS: atom_id res chain seq x y z
N MET A 1 14.60 -58.47 3.51
CA MET A 1 15.68 -57.70 4.19
C MET A 1 15.13 -56.32 4.47
N ALA A 2 14.72 -56.09 5.71
CA ALA A 2 14.14 -54.83 6.19
C ALA A 2 15.26 -53.98 6.79
N GLY A 3 15.43 -52.74 6.30
CA GLY A 3 16.38 -51.77 6.83
C GLY A 3 15.68 -50.79 7.76
N GLN A 4 15.89 -50.95 9.08
CA GLN A 4 15.52 -50.00 10.12
C GLN A 4 16.52 -48.83 10.14
N LEU A 5 16.01 -47.60 10.18
CA LEU A 5 16.74 -46.38 10.50
C LEU A 5 16.75 -46.17 12.03
N PRO A 6 17.86 -45.68 12.63
CA PRO A 6 17.90 -45.34 14.04
C PRO A 6 17.55 -43.86 14.29
N THR A 7 16.73 -43.61 15.31
CA THR A 7 16.64 -42.35 16.07
C THR A 7 17.68 -42.34 17.20
N PRO A 8 18.29 -41.18 17.50
CA PRO A 8 18.12 -40.53 18.82
C PRO A 8 18.16 -38.99 18.68
N THR A 9 17.90 -38.08 19.63
CA THR A 9 17.29 -38.00 20.97
C THR A 9 17.12 -36.48 21.24
N ALA A 10 16.10 -36.10 22.01
CA ALA A 10 15.80 -34.73 22.43
C ALA A 10 16.91 -34.07 23.29
N GLY A 11 17.07 -32.76 23.15
CA GLY A 11 17.97 -31.93 23.97
C GLY A 11 17.55 -30.45 23.97
N ASN A 12 17.06 -30.02 25.12
CA ASN A 12 16.47 -28.73 25.52
C ASN A 12 17.34 -27.45 25.29
N ALA A 13 16.63 -26.33 25.08
CA ALA A 13 16.71 -25.07 25.86
C ALA A 13 17.12 -23.74 25.16
N MET A 14 16.35 -22.72 25.58
CA MET A 14 16.69 -21.30 25.82
C MET A 14 16.37 -20.24 24.76
N HIS A 15 15.25 -19.57 25.04
CA HIS A 15 15.03 -18.12 24.94
C HIS A 15 16.29 -17.26 25.00
N ARG A 16 16.35 -16.21 24.18
CA ARG A 16 16.80 -14.86 24.60
C ARG A 16 16.32 -13.77 23.63
N PHE A 17 15.45 -12.93 24.15
CA PHE A 17 15.15 -11.59 23.67
C PHE A 17 16.38 -10.70 23.86
N ILE A 18 16.68 -9.83 22.89
CA ILE A 18 17.68 -8.76 23.04
C ILE A 18 17.00 -7.42 22.76
N ASN A 19 16.82 -6.62 23.82
CA ASN A 19 16.65 -5.17 23.75
C ASN A 19 18.00 -4.51 24.09
N PRO A 20 18.39 -3.39 23.44
CA PRO A 20 19.55 -2.61 23.85
C PRO A 20 19.22 -1.59 24.96
N PRO A 21 20.23 -1.16 25.74
CA PRO A 21 20.04 -0.50 27.03
C PRO A 21 19.99 1.04 26.97
N ARG A 22 19.25 1.61 27.93
CA ARG A 22 19.07 3.03 28.22
C ARG A 22 20.17 3.48 29.19
N THR A 23 20.99 4.46 28.82
CA THR A 23 22.02 5.07 29.68
C THR A 23 21.45 6.25 30.47
N GLN A 24 21.60 6.21 31.80
CA GLN A 24 21.62 7.36 32.69
C GLN A 24 23.07 7.68 33.04
N PRO A 25 23.44 8.95 33.31
CA PRO A 25 24.60 9.26 34.11
C PRO A 25 24.21 9.85 35.47
N SER A 26 24.78 9.25 36.51
CA SER A 26 24.79 9.73 37.90
C SER A 26 26.08 10.49 38.22
N SER A 27 25.92 11.43 39.16
CA SER A 27 26.84 11.80 40.25
C SER A 27 28.14 12.59 39.98
N GLN A 28 28.24 13.67 40.76
CA GLN A 28 29.38 14.55 41.09
C GLN A 28 30.61 13.82 41.65
N PRO A 29 31.72 14.54 41.87
CA PRO A 29 32.09 14.84 43.27
C PRO A 29 32.71 16.24 43.55
N ALA A 30 32.42 16.76 44.75
CA ALA A 30 33.32 17.30 45.82
C ALA A 30 34.52 18.23 45.45
N GLY A 31 34.88 19.28 46.20
CA GLY A 31 34.43 19.85 47.47
C GLY A 31 35.39 20.99 47.93
N ALA A 32 34.91 21.84 48.86
CA ALA A 32 35.61 22.74 49.83
C ALA A 32 36.60 23.82 49.29
N VAL A 33 36.82 25.02 49.87
CA VAL A 33 36.73 25.52 51.26
C VAL A 33 36.66 27.07 51.27
N HIS A 34 36.13 27.61 52.37
CA HIS A 34 36.49 28.86 53.08
C HIS A 34 35.62 30.14 52.96
N SER A 35 35.16 30.55 54.15
CA SER A 35 34.37 31.73 54.50
C SER A 35 35.13 33.04 54.31
N THR A 36 34.41 34.12 53.98
CA THR A 36 34.55 35.45 54.63
C THR A 36 33.27 36.24 54.40
N LEU A 37 32.71 36.74 55.49
CA LEU A 37 31.58 37.66 55.57
C LEU A 37 32.15 39.08 55.67
N MET A 38 31.67 40.03 54.85
CA MET A 38 31.59 41.48 55.10
C MET A 38 30.97 42.18 53.87
N ASP A 39 29.70 42.54 54.06
CA ASP A 39 28.97 43.78 53.75
C ASP A 39 29.35 44.75 52.58
N MET A 40 28.26 45.37 52.10
CA MET A 40 28.06 46.65 51.42
C MET A 40 28.25 46.79 49.89
N SER A 41 27.09 46.97 49.25
CA SER A 41 26.79 47.95 48.19
C SER A 41 27.55 47.89 46.87
N ARG A 42 26.86 47.43 45.81
CA ARG A 42 26.64 48.19 44.56
C ARG A 42 25.72 47.41 43.60
N SER A 43 24.82 48.14 42.95
CA SER A 43 23.84 47.68 41.95
C SER A 43 24.46 46.80 40.86
N PRO A 44 23.68 45.83 40.34
CA PRO A 44 23.80 45.44 38.94
C PRO A 44 22.50 45.67 38.17
N ALA A 45 22.70 46.02 36.91
CA ALA A 45 21.71 46.32 35.90
C ALA A 45 20.59 45.27 35.82
N ARG A 46 19.36 45.78 35.60
CA ARG A 46 18.20 44.99 35.18
C ARG A 46 18.54 44.19 33.91
N LEU A 47 18.68 42.86 34.06
CA LEU A 47 18.46 41.93 32.96
C LEU A 47 16.97 42.01 32.63
N ALA A 48 16.65 42.57 31.46
CA ALA A 48 15.31 42.55 30.91
C ALA A 48 14.89 41.09 30.72
N PHE A 49 13.85 40.66 31.44
CA PHE A 49 13.09 39.47 31.09
C PHE A 49 12.54 39.68 29.68
N GLN A 50 13.08 38.97 28.68
CA GLN A 50 12.36 38.75 27.44
C GLN A 50 11.11 37.94 27.79
N THR A 51 9.96 38.59 27.73
CA THR A 51 8.66 37.94 27.69
C THR A 51 8.62 36.99 26.49
N PRO A 52 8.18 35.73 26.64
CA PRO A 52 7.90 34.89 25.49
C PRO A 52 6.77 35.52 24.69
N LEU A 53 6.96 35.67 23.38
CA LEU A 53 5.92 36.06 22.45
C LEU A 53 4.69 35.14 22.64
N PRO A 54 3.46 35.68 22.65
CA PRO A 54 2.29 34.83 22.64
C PRO A 54 2.30 34.03 21.33
N LEU A 55 2.31 32.70 21.44
CA LEU A 55 1.97 31.83 20.33
C LEU A 55 0.57 32.27 19.86
N GLN A 56 0.52 33.00 18.75
CA GLN A 56 -0.73 33.27 18.06
C GLN A 56 -1.25 31.92 17.58
N SER A 57 -2.16 31.36 18.37
CA SER A 57 -3.05 30.30 17.95
C SER A 57 -3.74 30.82 16.70
N THR A 58 -3.32 30.33 15.54
CA THR A 58 -4.09 30.46 14.31
C THR A 58 -5.42 29.78 14.57
N PHE A 59 -6.41 30.57 14.96
CA PHE A 59 -7.78 30.13 15.16
C PHE A 59 -8.33 29.74 13.79
N ILE A 60 -8.12 28.48 13.40
CA ILE A 60 -8.85 27.88 12.30
C ILE A 60 -10.26 27.64 12.84
N PRO A 61 -11.31 28.24 12.25
CA PRO A 61 -12.68 28.01 12.69
C PRO A 61 -12.97 26.51 12.64
N ARG A 62 -13.32 25.95 13.80
CA ARG A 62 -13.55 24.52 13.99
C ARG A 62 -14.85 24.12 13.30
N ILE A 63 -14.75 23.63 12.07
CA ILE A 63 -15.92 23.09 11.36
C ILE A 63 -16.39 21.86 12.14
N THR A 64 -17.59 21.95 12.69
CA THR A 64 -18.19 20.88 13.49
C THR A 64 -18.98 19.98 12.55
N GLU A 65 -18.42 18.83 12.18
CA GLU A 65 -19.07 17.91 11.24
C GLU A 65 -19.48 16.61 11.93
N SER A 66 -20.66 16.12 11.54
CA SER A 66 -21.11 14.81 11.97
C SER A 66 -20.34 13.72 11.21
N LYS A 67 -20.06 12.60 11.89
CA LYS A 67 -19.49 11.38 11.26
C LYS A 67 -20.23 11.00 9.97
N THR A 68 -21.57 11.09 10.00
CA THR A 68 -22.43 10.76 8.87
C THR A 68 -22.17 11.62 7.63
N ASN A 69 -21.92 12.92 7.81
CA ASN A 69 -21.58 13.81 6.69
C ASN A 69 -20.24 13.42 6.07
N ALA A 70 -19.23 13.15 6.90
CA ALA A 70 -17.92 12.70 6.42
C ALA A 70 -18.02 11.37 5.64
N GLU A 71 -18.79 10.40 6.13
CA GLU A 71 -19.01 9.13 5.41
C GLU A 71 -19.74 9.33 4.08
N LYS A 72 -20.69 10.26 4.01
CA LYS A 72 -21.36 10.61 2.75
C LYS A 72 -20.37 11.20 1.75
N PHE A 73 -19.61 12.23 2.14
CA PHE A 73 -18.62 12.84 1.25
C PHE A 73 -17.56 11.84 0.78
N LEU A 74 -17.08 10.97 1.67
CA LEU A 74 -16.14 9.91 1.29
C LEU A 74 -16.73 9.00 0.20
N SER A 75 -17.99 8.59 0.36
CA SER A 75 -18.68 7.74 -0.62
C SER A 75 -18.84 8.46 -1.96
N ASP A 76 -19.22 9.75 -1.94
CA ASP A 76 -19.37 10.58 -3.14
C ASP A 76 -18.03 10.79 -3.86
N ILE A 77 -16.94 11.00 -3.11
CA ILE A 77 -15.58 11.14 -3.66
C ILE A 77 -15.16 9.84 -4.36
N ILE A 78 -15.36 8.68 -3.70
CA ILE A 78 -15.02 7.36 -4.28
C ILE A 78 -15.80 7.13 -5.58
N ALA A 79 -17.12 7.37 -5.55
CA ALA A 79 -17.98 7.23 -6.72
C ALA A 79 -17.53 8.14 -7.87
N ARG A 80 -17.15 9.39 -7.56
CA ARG A 80 -16.66 10.35 -8.56
C ARG A 80 -15.39 9.86 -9.25
N TYR A 81 -14.39 9.38 -8.50
CA TYR A 81 -13.17 8.84 -9.10
C TYR A 81 -13.47 7.61 -9.96
N CYS A 82 -14.36 6.71 -9.53
CA CYS A 82 -14.77 5.56 -10.33
C CYS A 82 -15.44 6.00 -11.64
N ASN A 83 -16.35 6.98 -11.59
CA ASN A 83 -17.03 7.53 -12.77
C ASN A 83 -16.07 8.26 -13.73
N GLN A 84 -14.96 8.80 -13.21
CA GLN A 84 -13.87 9.39 -14.01
C GLN A 84 -12.91 8.34 -14.55
N ASN A 85 -13.22 7.05 -14.38
CA ASN A 85 -12.37 5.93 -14.74
C ASN A 85 -10.97 6.04 -14.11
N GLU A 86 -10.85 6.58 -12.90
CA GLU A 86 -9.58 6.77 -12.19
C GLU A 86 -9.35 5.72 -11.12
N TYR A 87 -8.07 5.42 -10.85
CA TYR A 87 -7.68 4.63 -9.68
C TYR A 87 -7.99 5.39 -8.38
N VAL A 88 -8.68 4.70 -7.47
CA VAL A 88 -9.14 5.26 -6.19
C VAL A 88 -8.17 4.87 -5.07
N SER A 89 -7.16 5.70 -4.80
CA SER A 89 -6.28 5.49 -3.64
C SER A 89 -6.89 6.07 -2.36
N VAL A 90 -6.50 5.51 -1.22
CA VAL A 90 -6.92 5.99 0.10
C VAL A 90 -6.49 7.45 0.30
N GLU A 91 -5.27 7.77 -0.08
CA GLU A 91 -4.66 9.11 0.02
C GLU A 91 -5.44 10.12 -0.81
N LYS A 92 -5.71 9.81 -2.09
CA LYS A 92 -6.50 10.67 -3.00
C LYS A 92 -7.88 10.98 -2.45
N VAL A 93 -8.52 10.02 -1.79
CA VAL A 93 -9.86 10.19 -1.20
C VAL A 93 -9.78 11.10 0.02
N VAL A 94 -8.82 10.87 0.91
CA VAL A 94 -8.62 11.67 2.14
C VAL A 94 -8.22 13.11 1.80
N GLU A 95 -7.28 13.31 0.88
CA GLU A 95 -6.88 14.64 0.42
C GLU A 95 -8.06 15.42 -0.17
N ASN A 96 -8.95 14.75 -0.90
CA ASN A 96 -10.12 15.40 -1.46
C ASN A 96 -11.14 15.79 -0.38
N LEU A 97 -11.35 14.92 0.61
CA LEU A 97 -12.17 15.23 1.78
C LEU A 97 -11.62 16.47 2.52
N PHE A 98 -10.31 16.51 2.74
CA PHE A 98 -9.62 17.63 3.38
C PHE A 98 -9.77 18.92 2.59
N LYS A 99 -9.68 18.87 1.25
CA LYS A 99 -9.95 20.02 0.38
C LYS A 99 -11.38 20.54 0.52
N ILE A 100 -12.38 19.65 0.58
CA ILE A 100 -13.79 20.03 0.77
C ILE A 100 -13.98 20.78 2.09
N TYR A 101 -13.39 20.26 3.17
CA TYR A 101 -13.47 20.88 4.50
C TYR A 101 -12.46 22.00 4.73
N LYS A 102 -11.58 22.29 3.76
CA LYS A 102 -10.50 23.28 3.88
C LYS A 102 -9.61 23.05 5.12
N VAL A 103 -9.30 21.79 5.39
CA VAL A 103 -8.40 21.36 6.48
C VAL A 103 -7.23 20.55 5.90
N THR A 104 -6.24 20.25 6.72
CA THR A 104 -5.04 19.47 6.35
C THR A 104 -4.87 18.19 7.15
N GLU A 105 -5.65 18.01 8.22
CA GLU A 105 -5.51 16.90 9.17
C GLU A 105 -6.85 16.51 9.78
N TRP A 106 -6.95 15.26 10.23
CA TRP A 106 -8.16 14.70 10.83
C TRP A 106 -8.56 15.40 12.13
N SER A 107 -7.61 15.90 12.93
CA SER A 107 -7.84 16.63 14.20
C SER A 107 -8.64 17.92 14.02
N HIS A 108 -8.60 18.52 12.83
CA HIS A 108 -9.40 19.69 12.50
C HIS A 108 -10.84 19.36 12.14
N LEU A 109 -11.10 18.11 11.74
CA LEU A 109 -12.45 17.58 11.60
C LEU A 109 -12.88 17.18 13.01
N ASN A 110 -13.87 17.85 13.58
CA ASN A 110 -14.33 17.63 14.96
C ASN A 110 -15.08 16.28 15.13
N ILE A 111 -14.58 15.21 14.52
CA ILE A 111 -15.08 13.84 14.53
C ILE A 111 -14.56 13.18 15.81
N ASN A 112 -14.98 13.74 16.96
CA ASN A 112 -14.44 13.50 18.31
C ASN A 112 -14.55 12.06 18.85
N HIS A 113 -15.04 11.11 18.06
CA HIS A 113 -15.21 9.71 18.45
C HIS A 113 -14.37 8.73 17.62
N VAL A 114 -13.52 9.26 16.73
CA VAL A 114 -12.76 8.47 15.78
C VAL A 114 -11.30 8.46 16.22
N ASN A 115 -10.90 7.39 16.91
CA ASN A 115 -9.51 7.17 17.30
C ASN A 115 -8.67 6.79 16.08
N ASN A 116 -9.29 6.17 15.08
CA ASN A 116 -8.65 5.82 13.82
C ASN A 116 -9.62 6.00 12.64
N PRO A 117 -9.53 7.11 11.88
CA PRO A 117 -10.41 7.40 10.75
C PRO A 117 -10.47 6.28 9.71
N TYR A 118 -9.35 5.59 9.50
CA TYR A 118 -9.23 4.49 8.55
C TYR A 118 -9.96 3.21 9.00
N LYS A 119 -10.38 3.12 10.26
CA LYS A 119 -11.19 2.01 10.78
C LYS A 119 -12.62 2.42 11.10
N ASP A 120 -12.79 3.63 11.62
CA ASP A 120 -14.06 4.07 12.19
C ASP A 120 -15.01 4.68 11.14
N LEU A 121 -14.49 5.18 10.02
CA LEU A 121 -15.28 5.65 8.88
C LEU A 121 -15.49 4.50 7.89
N THR A 122 -16.73 4.06 7.73
CA THR A 122 -17.09 2.85 6.97
C THR A 122 -16.56 2.86 5.54
N PRO A 123 -16.72 3.96 4.75
CA PRO A 123 -16.21 3.98 3.38
C PRO A 123 -14.69 3.84 3.31
N LEU A 124 -13.97 4.42 4.27
CA LEU A 124 -12.51 4.40 4.30
C LEU A 124 -11.98 3.03 4.74
N SER A 125 -12.59 2.44 5.77
CA SER A 125 -12.30 1.09 6.24
C SER A 125 -12.52 0.05 5.13
N ASN A 126 -13.64 0.14 4.43
CA ASN A 126 -13.93 -0.73 3.29
C ASN A 126 -12.91 -0.54 2.16
N LEU A 127 -12.52 0.70 1.87
CA LEU A 127 -11.52 1.00 0.83
C LEU A 127 -10.16 0.40 1.18
N VAL A 128 -9.69 0.59 2.41
CA VAL A 128 -8.43 0.04 2.92
C VAL A 128 -8.44 -1.49 2.85
N LEU A 129 -9.52 -2.13 3.31
CA LEU A 129 -9.65 -3.58 3.27
C LEU A 129 -9.63 -4.12 1.84
N LYS A 130 -10.37 -3.50 0.92
CA LYS A 130 -10.39 -3.90 -0.49
C LYS A 130 -9.02 -3.80 -1.13
N HIS A 131 -8.29 -2.70 -0.92
CA HIS A 131 -6.90 -2.56 -1.41
C HIS A 131 -5.98 -3.63 -0.83
N ALA A 132 -6.04 -3.87 0.49
CA ALA A 132 -5.23 -4.90 1.13
C ALA A 132 -5.50 -6.29 0.55
N THR A 133 -6.77 -6.65 0.38
CA THR A 133 -7.17 -7.93 -0.20
C THR A 133 -6.74 -8.06 -1.66
N VAL A 134 -7.00 -7.06 -2.52
CA VAL A 134 -6.56 -7.10 -3.92
C VAL A 134 -5.04 -7.22 -4.01
N ASN A 135 -4.30 -6.45 -3.22
CA ASN A 135 -2.84 -6.52 -3.18
C ASN A 135 -2.34 -7.92 -2.81
N LEU A 136 -2.99 -8.57 -1.84
CA LEU A 136 -2.67 -9.94 -1.46
C LEU A 136 -2.97 -10.93 -2.59
N PHE A 137 -4.09 -10.79 -3.30
CA PHE A 137 -4.42 -11.62 -4.47
C PHE A 137 -3.36 -11.48 -5.57
N VAL A 138 -2.95 -10.26 -5.89
CA VAL A 138 -1.90 -10.01 -6.89
C VAL A 138 -0.59 -10.68 -6.47
N ASP A 139 -0.22 -10.56 -5.20
CA ASP A 139 0.99 -11.20 -4.68
C ASP A 139 0.88 -12.73 -4.77
N VAL A 140 -0.23 -13.33 -4.30
CA VAL A 140 -0.43 -14.78 -4.37
C VAL A 140 -0.44 -15.28 -5.80
N PHE A 141 -1.17 -14.61 -6.71
CA PHE A 141 -1.24 -14.92 -8.13
C PHE A 141 0.16 -14.98 -8.76
N LYS A 142 1.00 -13.97 -8.47
CA LYS A 142 2.40 -13.93 -8.90
C LYS A 142 3.23 -15.13 -8.39
N HIS A 143 2.95 -15.66 -7.21
CA HIS A 143 3.72 -16.78 -6.67
C HIS A 143 3.24 -18.14 -7.18
N ILE A 144 1.94 -18.30 -7.47
CA ILE A 144 1.36 -19.60 -7.83
C ILE A 144 1.21 -19.83 -9.34
N ARG A 145 1.10 -18.76 -10.15
CA ARG A 145 0.89 -18.85 -11.60
C ARG A 145 2.18 -18.52 -12.34
N ILE A 146 2.78 -19.50 -13.02
CA ILE A 146 3.89 -19.23 -13.95
C ILE A 146 3.35 -18.43 -15.14
N ILE A 147 2.35 -18.98 -15.83
CA ILE A 147 1.58 -18.29 -16.86
C ILE A 147 0.26 -17.87 -16.23
N GLY A 148 -0.08 -16.59 -16.37
CA GLY A 148 -1.32 -16.01 -15.85
C GLY A 148 -1.72 -14.82 -16.71
N THR A 149 -3.02 -14.64 -16.88
CA THR A 149 -3.58 -13.53 -17.67
C THR A 149 -4.40 -12.57 -16.81
N LEU A 150 -4.51 -11.32 -17.23
CA LEU A 150 -5.29 -10.30 -16.53
C LEU A 150 -6.78 -10.68 -16.41
N PRO A 151 -7.45 -11.25 -17.45
CA PRO A 151 -8.83 -11.72 -17.31
C PRO A 151 -9.00 -12.81 -16.25
N GLU A 152 -8.03 -13.72 -16.12
CA GLU A 152 -8.05 -14.74 -15.07
C GLU A 152 -7.90 -14.12 -13.67
N LEU A 153 -7.00 -13.14 -13.52
CA LEU A 153 -6.86 -12.40 -12.26
C LEU A 153 -8.13 -11.63 -11.89
N ASP A 154 -8.75 -10.94 -12.85
CA ASP A 154 -10.04 -10.27 -12.66
C ASP A 154 -11.10 -11.27 -12.18
N GLN A 155 -11.23 -12.41 -12.87
CA GLN A 155 -12.17 -13.45 -12.50
C GLN A 155 -11.93 -13.99 -11.08
N GLU A 156 -10.67 -14.26 -10.71
CA GLU A 156 -10.31 -14.75 -9.37
C GLU A 156 -10.65 -13.72 -8.27
N ILE A 157 -10.33 -12.44 -8.49
CA ILE A 157 -10.68 -11.34 -7.57
C ILE A 157 -12.20 -11.18 -7.47
N SER A 158 -12.89 -11.10 -8.61
CA SER A 158 -14.33 -10.89 -8.68
C SER A 158 -15.10 -12.02 -8.00
N HIS A 159 -14.67 -13.27 -8.22
CA HIS A 159 -15.20 -14.43 -7.52
C HIS A 159 -15.01 -14.34 -6.00
N HIS A 160 -13.84 -13.92 -5.52
CA HIS A 160 -13.59 -13.74 -4.08
C HIS A 160 -14.54 -12.73 -3.43
N PHE A 161 -14.77 -11.60 -4.10
CA PHE A 161 -15.65 -10.54 -3.61
C PHE A 161 -17.14 -10.80 -3.89
N LYS A 162 -17.48 -11.91 -4.58
CA LYS A 162 -18.85 -12.26 -5.00
C LYS A 162 -19.51 -11.15 -5.82
N ILE A 163 -18.77 -10.64 -6.79
CA ILE A 163 -19.18 -9.59 -7.73
C ILE A 163 -18.91 -10.05 -9.16
N ASP A 164 -19.55 -9.39 -10.12
CA ASP A 164 -19.46 -9.80 -11.53
C ASP A 164 -18.14 -9.40 -12.19
N SER A 165 -17.53 -8.29 -11.77
CA SER A 165 -16.28 -7.77 -12.32
C SER A 165 -15.53 -6.87 -11.33
N TYR A 166 -14.22 -6.70 -11.53
CA TYR A 166 -13.37 -5.84 -10.71
C TYR A 166 -13.92 -4.42 -10.55
N ASP A 167 -14.56 -3.87 -11.59
CA ASP A 167 -15.11 -2.51 -11.57
C ASP A 167 -16.13 -2.29 -10.44
N LYS A 168 -16.81 -3.35 -9.99
CA LYS A 168 -17.77 -3.29 -8.86
C LYS A 168 -17.08 -3.15 -7.49
N LEU A 169 -15.75 -3.23 -7.42
CA LEU A 169 -15.01 -3.00 -6.18
C LEU A 169 -14.96 -1.53 -5.78
N ASN A 170 -15.27 -0.58 -6.68
CA ASN A 170 -15.08 0.85 -6.47
C ASN A 170 -13.63 1.24 -6.16
N LEU A 171 -12.66 0.55 -6.79
CA LEU A 171 -11.23 0.89 -6.74
C LEU A 171 -10.74 1.61 -8.00
N GLY A 172 -11.65 1.88 -8.94
CA GLY A 172 -11.32 2.26 -10.31
C GLY A 172 -11.12 1.04 -11.20
N PRO A 173 -10.76 1.25 -12.49
CA PRO A 173 -10.53 0.16 -13.43
C PRO A 173 -9.30 -0.66 -13.07
N ILE A 174 -9.35 -1.97 -13.31
CA ILE A 174 -8.27 -2.91 -13.00
C ILE A 174 -6.93 -2.52 -13.65
N LEU A 175 -6.99 -1.97 -14.87
CA LEU A 175 -5.83 -1.51 -15.64
C LEU A 175 -5.09 -0.34 -15.00
N LYS A 176 -5.73 0.40 -14.07
CA LYS A 176 -5.10 1.52 -13.35
C LYS A 176 -4.59 1.14 -11.97
N HIS A 177 -4.78 -0.11 -11.54
CA HIS A 177 -4.33 -0.54 -10.23
C HIS A 177 -2.79 -0.72 -10.21
N PRO A 178 -2.05 -0.01 -9.33
CA PRO A 178 -0.59 0.05 -9.40
C PRO A 178 0.12 -1.30 -9.43
N LYS A 179 -0.23 -2.23 -8.53
CA LYS A 179 0.39 -3.56 -8.52
C LYS A 179 0.08 -4.39 -9.78
N ILE A 180 -1.09 -4.18 -10.38
CA ILE A 180 -1.51 -4.92 -11.58
C ILE A 180 -0.76 -4.37 -12.80
N ILE A 181 -0.62 -3.05 -12.90
CA ILE A 181 0.24 -2.40 -13.91
C ILE A 181 1.64 -3.00 -13.85
N THR A 182 2.23 -3.10 -12.66
CA THR A 182 3.57 -3.67 -12.49
C THR A 182 3.63 -5.15 -12.85
N LEU A 183 2.63 -5.95 -12.47
CA LEU A 183 2.64 -7.40 -12.74
C LEU A 183 2.52 -7.75 -14.23
N PHE A 184 1.77 -6.95 -14.99
CA PHE A 184 1.45 -7.22 -16.40
C PHE A 184 2.15 -6.26 -17.37
N ASN A 185 2.97 -5.34 -16.87
CA ASN A 185 3.65 -4.30 -17.66
C ASN A 185 2.68 -3.48 -18.54
N LEU A 186 1.61 -2.96 -17.93
CA LEU A 186 0.48 -2.31 -18.63
C LEU A 186 0.65 -0.80 -18.85
N HIS A 187 1.88 -0.31 -18.85
CA HIS A 187 2.13 1.12 -19.09
C HIS A 187 1.57 1.52 -20.46
N ASP A 188 0.65 2.48 -20.46
CA ASP A 188 -0.01 3.05 -21.65
C ASP A 188 -0.84 2.06 -22.50
N VAL A 189 -1.29 0.93 -21.94
CA VAL A 189 -2.17 -0.01 -22.65
C VAL A 189 -3.64 0.31 -22.34
N PRO A 190 -4.42 0.88 -23.30
CA PRO A 190 -5.79 1.31 -23.03
C PRO A 190 -6.77 0.13 -22.98
N ILE A 191 -6.49 -0.95 -23.71
CA ILE A 191 -7.40 -2.09 -23.90
C ILE A 191 -6.57 -3.38 -23.92
N ILE A 192 -7.08 -4.39 -23.22
CA ILE A 192 -6.53 -5.75 -23.23
C ILE A 192 -7.42 -6.66 -24.06
N ARG A 193 -6.81 -7.45 -24.94
CA ARG A 193 -7.50 -8.51 -25.66
C ARG A 193 -7.79 -9.65 -24.67
N PRO A 194 -9.05 -10.10 -24.51
CA PRO A 194 -9.35 -11.22 -23.64
C PRO A 194 -8.65 -12.50 -24.11
N THR A 195 -7.76 -12.99 -23.27
CA THR A 195 -6.94 -14.18 -23.47
C THR A 195 -6.94 -15.00 -22.17
N THR A 196 -6.57 -16.28 -22.26
CA THR A 196 -6.42 -17.17 -21.11
C THR A 196 -5.06 -17.84 -21.16
N SER A 197 -4.60 -18.33 -20.01
CA SER A 197 -3.34 -19.08 -19.92
C SER A 197 -3.37 -20.31 -20.81
N ILE A 198 -4.52 -20.98 -20.92
CA ILE A 198 -4.71 -22.14 -21.82
C ILE A 198 -4.43 -21.76 -23.27
N LYS A 199 -5.02 -20.65 -23.77
CA LYS A 199 -4.80 -20.21 -25.15
C LYS A 199 -3.34 -19.87 -25.44
N ILE A 200 -2.64 -19.27 -24.48
CA ILE A 200 -1.21 -18.99 -24.61
C ILE A 200 -0.38 -20.28 -24.66
N ILE A 201 -0.73 -21.27 -23.85
CA ILE A 201 -0.04 -22.58 -23.84
C ILE A 201 -0.30 -23.33 -25.16
N GLU A 202 -1.54 -23.33 -25.65
CA GLU A 202 -1.89 -23.94 -26.94
C GLU A 202 -1.09 -23.29 -28.08
N LEU A 203 -1.06 -21.96 -28.12
CA LEU A 203 -0.28 -21.23 -29.12
C LEU A 203 1.22 -21.52 -29.00
N PHE A 204 1.75 -21.59 -27.78
CA PHE A 204 3.15 -21.96 -27.56
C PHE A 204 3.44 -23.36 -28.10
N TYR A 205 2.57 -24.33 -27.82
CA TYR A 205 2.73 -25.69 -28.32
C TYR A 205 2.73 -25.74 -29.85
N ASP A 206 1.83 -25.01 -30.50
CA ASP A 206 1.79 -24.92 -31.96
C ASP A 206 3.02 -24.22 -32.54
N TYR A 207 3.49 -23.15 -31.90
CA TYR A 207 4.73 -22.47 -32.28
C TYR A 207 5.94 -23.43 -32.23
N THR A 208 6.07 -24.21 -31.15
CA THR A 208 7.20 -25.15 -31.02
C THR A 208 7.23 -26.26 -32.07
N ARG A 209 6.09 -26.59 -32.72
CA ARG A 209 6.05 -27.55 -33.83
C ARG A 209 6.72 -27.02 -35.11
N THR A 210 6.82 -25.70 -35.23
CA THR A 210 7.47 -25.03 -36.38
C THR A 210 8.98 -24.88 -36.17
N VAL A 211 9.44 -24.97 -34.92
CA VAL A 211 10.85 -24.90 -34.54
C VAL A 211 11.51 -26.27 -34.75
N LYS A 212 12.76 -26.29 -35.22
CA LYS A 212 13.47 -27.55 -35.45
C LYS A 212 13.73 -28.28 -34.13
N TYR A 213 13.71 -29.62 -34.20
CA TYR A 213 14.03 -30.48 -33.07
C TYR A 213 15.42 -30.12 -32.49
N ASN A 214 15.50 -29.88 -31.18
CA ASN A 214 16.68 -29.45 -30.39
C ASN A 214 17.09 -27.98 -30.46
N GLU A 215 16.33 -27.10 -31.09
CA GLU A 215 16.56 -25.65 -30.97
C GLU A 215 15.88 -25.10 -29.71
N THR A 216 16.57 -24.20 -29.00
CA THR A 216 15.97 -23.45 -27.89
C THR A 216 14.91 -22.51 -28.42
N VAL A 217 13.74 -22.50 -27.79
CA VAL A 217 12.67 -21.56 -28.16
C VAL A 217 13.08 -20.14 -27.79
N ASP A 218 13.18 -19.28 -28.80
CA ASP A 218 13.32 -17.84 -28.57
C ASP A 218 11.98 -17.29 -28.05
N PHE A 219 12.01 -16.81 -26.81
CA PHE A 219 10.83 -16.27 -26.14
C PHE A 219 10.41 -14.91 -26.71
N ASP A 220 11.35 -14.09 -27.17
CA ASP A 220 11.03 -12.80 -27.79
C ASP A 220 10.33 -13.03 -29.14
N ALA A 221 10.85 -13.95 -29.96
CA ALA A 221 10.20 -14.35 -31.20
C ALA A 221 8.80 -14.97 -30.97
N PHE A 222 8.63 -15.76 -29.90
CA PHE A 222 7.31 -16.27 -29.53
C PHE A 222 6.33 -15.16 -29.13
N LYS A 223 6.79 -14.15 -28.37
CA LYS A 223 5.94 -13.01 -27.99
C LYS A 223 5.42 -12.24 -29.21
N ASP A 224 6.28 -12.04 -30.21
CA ASP A 224 5.91 -11.38 -31.46
C ASP A 224 4.91 -12.23 -32.26
N HIS A 225 5.17 -13.54 -32.38
CA HIS A 225 4.24 -14.48 -33.01
C HIS A 225 2.87 -14.49 -32.31
N ALA A 226 2.84 -14.40 -30.98
CA ALA A 226 1.61 -14.32 -30.22
C ALA A 226 0.88 -12.99 -30.43
N ALA A 227 1.58 -11.87 -30.42
CA ALA A 227 0.95 -10.59 -30.72
C ALA A 227 0.29 -10.60 -32.12
N GLU A 228 1.00 -11.13 -33.13
CA GLU A 228 0.49 -11.29 -34.49
C GLU A 228 -0.73 -12.23 -34.54
N SER A 229 -0.64 -13.40 -33.91
CA SER A 229 -1.72 -14.41 -33.92
C SER A 229 -3.03 -13.91 -33.31
N PHE A 230 -2.95 -12.99 -32.34
CA PHE A 230 -4.10 -12.37 -31.70
C PHE A 230 -4.49 -11.01 -32.31
N GLY A 231 -3.75 -10.53 -33.32
CA GLY A 231 -4.00 -9.26 -33.99
C GLY A 231 -3.81 -8.04 -33.09
N VAL A 232 -2.83 -8.08 -32.18
CA VAL A 232 -2.50 -6.97 -31.28
C VAL A 232 -1.09 -6.44 -31.55
N GLU A 233 -0.82 -5.21 -31.13
CA GLU A 233 0.46 -4.55 -31.40
C GLU A 233 1.63 -5.22 -30.66
N THR A 234 1.42 -5.65 -29.42
CA THR A 234 2.47 -6.17 -28.56
C THR A 234 1.93 -7.24 -27.61
N TRP A 235 2.85 -8.03 -27.03
CA TRP A 235 2.54 -9.00 -25.97
C TRP A 235 1.77 -8.40 -24.79
N THR A 236 2.04 -7.14 -24.42
CA THR A 236 1.37 -6.49 -23.28
C THR A 236 -0.14 -6.31 -23.52
N HIS A 237 -0.57 -6.15 -24.77
CA HIS A 237 -1.99 -6.08 -25.13
C HIS A 237 -2.75 -7.41 -24.92
N LEU A 238 -2.03 -8.54 -24.78
CA LEU A 238 -2.64 -9.82 -24.43
C LEU A 238 -2.96 -9.93 -22.93
N GLY A 239 -2.46 -9.00 -22.11
CA GLY A 239 -2.61 -9.03 -20.66
C GLY A 239 -1.99 -10.28 -20.05
N VAL A 240 -0.95 -10.84 -20.66
CA VAL A 240 -0.22 -11.98 -20.12
C VAL A 240 0.87 -11.46 -19.20
N ARG A 241 1.03 -12.09 -18.04
CA ARG A 241 2.05 -11.74 -17.06
C ARG A 241 3.43 -11.64 -17.71
N SER A 242 4.19 -10.59 -17.37
CA SER A 242 5.62 -10.53 -17.69
C SER A 242 6.36 -11.54 -16.80
N LEU A 243 7.02 -12.52 -17.44
CA LEU A 243 7.88 -13.49 -16.78
C LEU A 243 9.18 -12.86 -16.31
#